data_AF-A0AA40BDR7-F1
#
_entry.id   AF-A0AA40BDR7-F1
#
_cell.length_a   1.000
_cell.length_b   1.000
_cell.length_c   1.000
_cell.angle_alpha   90.00
_cell.angle_beta   90.00
_cell.angle_gamma   90.00
#
_symmetry.space_group_name_H-M   'P 1'
#
loop_
_entity.id
_entity.type
_entity.pdbx_description
1 polymer ?
#
loop_
_entity_poly.entity_id
_entity_poly.type
_entity_poly.pdbx_seq_one_letter_code
_entity_poly.pdbx_strand_id
1 'polypeptide(L)'
;MADTTTFDKASLEAKCTALADAATVALAAISLTGTEHAEHRKDHVALSPARALAAKLAIFREHATQLAVCVAGADVVLPHLGQELDKAVEGALFGVLTSDTEGDKTVIEFLSAFSRLFVFGTQLLTMNNEQEQKAKLECEDGQAIFEAASAASRAVVDESTPN
;
A
#
# COMPACT_ATOMS: atom_id res chain seq x y z
N MET A 1 -10.79 -33.80 -8.35
CA MET A 1 -9.45 -33.20 -8.34
C MET A 1 -9.68 -31.71 -8.16
N ALA A 2 -9.24 -31.16 -7.02
CA ALA A 2 -9.52 -29.76 -6.68
C ALA A 2 -8.71 -28.84 -7.58
N ASP A 3 -9.38 -27.85 -8.17
CA ASP A 3 -8.79 -26.70 -8.85
C ASP A 3 -7.83 -25.98 -7.91
N THR A 4 -6.53 -26.22 -8.06
CA THR A 4 -5.51 -25.31 -7.54
C THR A 4 -5.40 -24.17 -8.54
N THR A 5 -6.22 -23.13 -8.39
CA THR A 5 -5.92 -21.82 -8.98
C THR A 5 -4.55 -21.39 -8.44
N THR A 6 -3.52 -21.66 -9.22
CA THR A 6 -2.15 -21.25 -8.94
C THR A 6 -2.10 -19.73 -8.89
N PHE A 7 -1.68 -19.21 -7.74
CA PHE A 7 -1.38 -17.79 -7.57
C PHE A 7 -0.35 -17.34 -8.63
N ASP A 8 -0.69 -16.30 -9.39
CA ASP A 8 0.18 -15.76 -10.44
C ASP A 8 1.08 -14.65 -9.86
N LYS A 9 2.34 -15.03 -9.57
CA LYS A 9 3.37 -14.13 -9.07
C LYS A 9 3.62 -12.96 -10.02
N ALA A 10 3.62 -13.20 -11.34
CA ALA A 10 3.90 -12.16 -12.33
C ALA A 10 2.77 -11.13 -12.38
N SER A 11 1.52 -11.57 -12.24
CA SER A 11 0.37 -10.68 -12.10
C SER A 11 0.50 -9.79 -10.86
N LEU A 12 0.83 -10.36 -9.69
CA LEU A 12 0.98 -9.57 -8.46
C LEU A 12 2.16 -8.58 -8.57
N GLU A 13 3.30 -9.01 -9.12
CA GLU A 13 4.46 -8.14 -9.37
C GLU A 13 4.07 -6.94 -10.25
N ALA A 14 3.35 -7.19 -11.35
CA ALA A 14 2.89 -6.14 -12.26
C ALA A 14 1.94 -5.17 -11.56
N LYS A 15 1.01 -5.67 -10.74
CA LYS A 15 0.11 -4.82 -9.94
C LYS A 15 0.87 -3.97 -8.92
N CYS A 16 1.85 -4.53 -8.21
CA CYS A 16 2.70 -3.78 -7.26
C CYS A 16 3.52 -2.69 -7.97
N THR A 17 4.03 -3.00 -9.16
CA THR A 17 4.76 -2.04 -10.01
C THR A 17 3.86 -0.90 -10.45
N ALA A 18 2.67 -1.21 -10.98
CA ALA A 18 1.68 -0.21 -11.37
C ALA A 18 1.27 0.68 -10.18
N LEU A 19 1.18 0.11 -8.97
CA LEU A 19 0.91 0.86 -7.75
C LEU A 19 2.03 1.85 -7.39
N ALA A 20 3.29 1.43 -7.51
CA ALA A 20 4.43 2.30 -7.30
C ALA A 20 4.50 3.43 -8.34
N ASP A 21 4.14 3.14 -9.59
CA ASP A 21 4.05 4.13 -10.66
C ASP A 21 2.92 5.13 -10.39
N ALA A 22 1.73 4.68 -9.99
CA ALA A 22 0.62 5.54 -9.61
C ALA A 22 1.01 6.48 -8.45
N ALA A 23 1.68 5.96 -7.42
CA ALA A 23 2.18 6.78 -6.32
C ALA A 23 3.24 7.81 -6.78
N THR A 24 4.06 7.46 -7.78
CA THR A 24 5.04 8.39 -8.39
C THR A 24 4.33 9.54 -9.12
N VAL A 25 3.29 9.23 -9.88
CA VAL A 25 2.46 10.25 -10.56
C VAL A 25 1.79 11.17 -9.54
N ALA A 26 1.21 10.62 -8.47
CA ALA A 26 0.58 11.40 -7.41
C ALA A 26 1.59 12.32 -6.67
N LEU A 27 2.81 11.84 -6.41
CA LEU A 27 3.89 12.66 -5.84
C LEU A 27 4.28 13.84 -6.74
N ALA A 28 4.37 13.59 -8.05
CA ALA A 28 4.71 14.62 -9.02
C ALA A 28 3.62 15.71 -9.06
N ALA A 29 2.33 15.33 -9.00
CA ALA A 29 1.21 16.27 -8.96
C ALA A 29 1.30 17.22 -7.75
N ILE A 30 1.54 16.69 -6.53
CA ILE A 30 1.71 17.52 -5.32
C ILE A 30 2.92 18.47 -5.43
N SER A 31 3.99 18.01 -6.08
CA SER A 31 5.19 18.84 -6.27
C SER A 31 4.94 20.02 -7.21
N LEU A 32 4.06 19.84 -8.20
CA LEU A 32 3.66 20.88 -9.16
C LEU A 32 2.69 21.90 -8.54
N THR A 33 1.78 21.48 -7.65
CA THR A 33 0.88 22.41 -6.93
C THR A 33 1.59 23.16 -5.79
N GLY A 34 2.66 22.60 -5.22
CA GLY A 34 3.41 23.16 -4.09
C GLY A 34 4.40 24.30 -4.40
N THR A 35 4.61 24.68 -5.67
CA THR A 35 5.53 25.78 -6.04
C THR A 35 4.92 27.18 -5.92
N GLU A 36 3.62 27.31 -5.64
CA GLU A 36 2.93 28.60 -5.71
C GLU A 36 2.91 29.38 -4.38
N HIS A 37 3.18 28.76 -3.23
CA HIS A 37 3.04 29.38 -1.89
C HIS A 37 4.24 29.17 -0.96
N ALA A 38 5.44 29.58 -1.40
CA ALA A 38 6.62 29.64 -0.52
C ALA A 38 6.77 31.04 0.11
N GLU A 39 5.96 31.38 1.11
CA GLU A 39 6.27 32.50 2.03
C GLU A 39 6.37 32.04 3.49
N HIS A 40 7.58 32.24 4.03
CA HIS A 40 7.98 32.47 5.43
C HIS A 40 7.08 31.96 6.59
N ARG A 41 7.63 31.02 7.37
CA ARG A 41 8.17 31.29 8.72
C ARG A 41 8.80 30.06 9.35
N LYS A 42 9.99 30.27 9.94
CA LYS A 42 10.63 29.36 10.88
C LYS A 42 9.89 29.50 12.21
N ASP A 43 9.28 28.41 12.68
CA ASP A 43 9.13 28.03 14.09
C ASP A 43 8.39 26.68 14.12
N HIS A 44 9.01 25.66 14.72
CA HIS A 44 8.49 24.29 14.92
C HIS A 44 7.42 23.83 13.90
N VAL A 45 7.85 23.65 12.65
CA VAL A 45 6.93 23.56 11.51
C VAL A 45 6.34 22.16 11.43
N ALA A 46 5.11 21.99 11.93
CA ALA A 46 4.25 20.90 11.48
C ALA A 46 4.28 20.86 9.96
N LEU A 47 4.58 19.71 9.35
CA LEU A 47 4.59 19.57 7.90
C LEU A 47 3.24 20.07 7.37
N SER A 48 3.25 20.93 6.34
CA SER A 48 2.01 21.29 5.67
C SER A 48 1.31 20.01 5.21
N PRO A 49 -0.04 19.97 5.14
CA PRO A 49 -0.78 18.78 4.74
C PRO A 49 -0.25 18.16 3.44
N ALA A 50 0.09 18.99 2.44
CA ALA A 50 0.72 18.55 1.20
C ALA A 50 2.09 17.88 1.40
N ARG A 51 2.95 18.40 2.28
CA ARG A 51 4.24 17.77 2.62
C ARG A 51 4.07 16.48 3.40
N ALA A 52 3.09 16.41 4.30
CA ALA A 52 2.77 15.19 5.03
C ALA A 52 2.26 14.09 4.08
N LEU A 53 1.37 14.44 3.16
CA LEU A 53 0.88 13.54 2.12
C LEU A 53 2.01 13.08 1.18
N ALA A 54 2.85 13.99 0.70
CA ALA A 54 4.00 13.64 -0.14
C ALA A 54 4.97 12.70 0.60
N ALA A 55 5.27 12.95 1.88
CA ALA A 55 6.10 12.04 2.66
C ALA A 55 5.48 10.64 2.76
N LYS A 56 4.16 10.55 2.96
CA LYS A 56 3.44 9.28 3.05
C LYS A 56 3.37 8.54 1.72
N LEU A 57 3.13 9.24 0.61
CA LEU A 57 3.17 8.65 -0.73
C LEU A 57 4.56 8.14 -1.09
N ALA A 58 5.63 8.84 -0.69
CA ALA A 58 7.00 8.39 -0.93
C ALA A 58 7.30 7.08 -0.20
N ILE A 59 6.92 6.98 1.08
CA ILE A 59 7.04 5.76 1.88
C ILE A 59 6.20 4.62 1.28
N PHE A 60 4.96 4.92 0.90
CA PHE A 60 4.07 3.95 0.29
C PHE A 60 4.62 3.39 -1.02
N ARG A 61 5.12 4.27 -1.90
CA ARG A 61 5.80 3.90 -3.16
C ARG A 61 6.99 2.98 -2.89
N GLU A 62 7.82 3.31 -1.91
CA GLU A 62 8.99 2.51 -1.54
C GLU A 62 8.57 1.08 -1.15
N HIS A 63 7.58 0.94 -0.27
CA HIS A 63 7.10 -0.37 0.16
C HIS A 63 6.40 -1.16 -0.95
N ALA A 64 5.65 -0.49 -1.85
CA ALA A 64 5.07 -1.15 -3.02
C ALA A 64 6.15 -1.68 -3.98
N THR A 65 7.24 -0.91 -4.16
CA THR A 65 8.40 -1.33 -4.97
C THR A 65 9.12 -2.52 -4.33
N GLN A 66 9.36 -2.48 -3.02
CA GLN A 66 9.98 -3.59 -2.29
C GLN A 66 9.12 -4.86 -2.37
N LEU A 67 7.80 -4.71 -2.24
CA LEU A 67 6.87 -5.83 -2.38
C LEU A 67 6.94 -6.44 -3.78
N ALA A 68 6.98 -5.63 -4.84
CA ALA A 68 7.13 -6.12 -6.22
C ALA A 68 8.40 -6.98 -6.38
N VAL A 69 9.54 -6.48 -5.89
CA VAL A 69 10.82 -7.19 -5.93
C VAL A 69 10.75 -8.52 -5.16
N CYS A 70 10.15 -8.50 -3.97
CA CYS A 70 10.03 -9.72 -3.16
C CYS A 70 9.05 -10.74 -3.74
N VAL A 71 7.97 -10.29 -4.39
CA VAL A 71 7.05 -11.21 -5.10
C VAL A 71 7.76 -11.91 -6.25
N ALA A 72 8.55 -11.17 -7.03
CA ALA A 72 9.33 -11.72 -8.15
C ALA A 72 10.40 -12.72 -7.68
N GLY A 73 11.04 -12.44 -6.54
CA GLY A 73 12.11 -13.26 -5.97
C GLY A 73 11.68 -14.35 -4.99
N ALA A 74 10.40 -14.42 -4.60
CA ALA A 74 9.93 -15.37 -3.60
C ALA A 74 9.96 -16.79 -4.16
N ASP A 75 10.74 -17.68 -3.56
CA ASP A 75 10.75 -19.11 -3.91
C ASP A 75 9.42 -19.79 -3.53
N VAL A 76 8.90 -19.43 -2.36
CA VAL A 76 7.71 -20.04 -1.74
C VAL A 76 6.70 -18.95 -1.42
N VAL A 77 5.45 -19.14 -1.85
CA VAL A 77 4.34 -18.23 -1.53
C VAL A 77 3.14 -19.05 -1.12
N LEU A 78 2.73 -18.91 0.15
CA LEU A 78 1.49 -19.51 0.63
C LEU A 78 0.31 -19.00 -0.24
N PRO A 79 -0.51 -19.88 -0.85
CA PRO A 79 -1.54 -19.45 -1.80
C PRO A 79 -2.53 -18.42 -1.22
N HIS A 80 -2.90 -18.58 0.06
CA HIS A 80 -3.78 -17.63 0.74
C HIS A 80 -3.14 -16.25 0.90
N LEU A 81 -1.84 -16.20 1.24
CA LEU A 81 -1.09 -14.95 1.31
C LEU A 81 -1.08 -14.24 -0.06
N GLY A 82 -0.80 -14.99 -1.13
CA GLY A 82 -0.82 -14.45 -2.49
C GLY A 82 -2.17 -13.81 -2.86
N GLN A 83 -3.27 -14.49 -2.54
CA GLN A 83 -4.63 -13.97 -2.79
C GLN A 83 -4.95 -12.71 -1.99
N GLU A 84 -4.58 -12.66 -0.71
CA GLU A 84 -4.85 -11.49 0.12
C GLU A 84 -3.98 -10.29 -0.28
N LEU A 85 -2.72 -10.52 -0.66
CA LEU A 85 -1.87 -9.48 -1.21
C LEU A 85 -2.40 -8.97 -2.56
N ASP A 86 -2.90 -9.85 -3.42
CA ASP A 86 -3.48 -9.46 -4.71
C ASP A 86 -4.69 -8.53 -4.54
N LYS A 87 -5.64 -8.90 -3.68
CA LYS A 87 -6.79 -8.06 -3.33
C LYS A 87 -6.36 -6.73 -2.71
N ALA A 88 -5.37 -6.77 -1.83
CA ALA A 88 -4.88 -5.58 -1.15
C ALA A 88 -4.23 -4.61 -2.14
N VAL A 89 -3.36 -5.08 -3.02
CA VAL A 89 -2.68 -4.24 -4.02
C VAL A 89 -3.69 -3.64 -5.00
N GLU A 90 -4.70 -4.40 -5.40
CA GLU A 90 -5.79 -3.91 -6.25
C GLU A 90 -6.62 -2.81 -5.56
N GLY A 91 -7.01 -3.01 -4.30
CA GLY A 91 -7.69 -1.99 -3.51
C GLY A 91 -6.82 -0.75 -3.27
N ALA A 92 -5.53 -0.95 -3.04
CA ALA A 92 -4.56 0.13 -2.88
C ALA A 92 -4.42 0.97 -4.16
N LEU A 93 -4.35 0.32 -5.32
CA LEU A 93 -4.25 0.97 -6.62
C LEU A 93 -5.50 1.80 -6.91
N PHE A 94 -6.68 1.23 -6.65
CA PHE A 94 -7.92 1.97 -6.77
C PHE A 94 -7.92 3.23 -5.90
N GLY A 95 -7.62 3.10 -4.60
CA GLY A 95 -7.62 4.24 -3.68
C GLY A 95 -6.59 5.32 -4.02
N VAL A 96 -5.40 4.96 -4.52
CA VAL A 96 -4.41 5.94 -4.98
C VAL A 96 -4.89 6.68 -6.25
N LEU A 97 -5.54 5.99 -7.17
CA LEU A 97 -6.00 6.59 -8.44
C LEU A 97 -7.25 7.45 -8.27
N THR A 98 -8.10 7.18 -7.28
CA THR A 98 -9.35 7.94 -7.05
C THR A 98 -9.24 9.02 -5.99
N SER A 99 -8.15 9.07 -5.22
CA SER A 99 -7.94 10.06 -4.17
C SER A 99 -7.61 11.44 -4.75
N ASP A 100 -8.65 12.22 -5.08
CA ASP A 100 -8.54 13.60 -5.59
C ASP A 100 -8.30 14.64 -4.47
N THR A 101 -8.21 14.21 -3.20
CA THR A 101 -8.21 15.10 -2.04
C THR A 101 -6.80 15.40 -1.50
N GLU A 102 -6.36 16.64 -1.68
CA GLU A 102 -5.19 17.19 -1.02
C GLU A 102 -5.36 17.16 0.52
N GLY A 103 -4.63 16.25 1.18
CA GLY A 103 -4.39 16.33 2.62
C GLY A 103 -5.49 15.79 3.53
N ASP A 104 -6.40 14.96 3.02
CA ASP A 104 -7.39 14.30 3.87
C ASP A 104 -6.71 13.31 4.83
N LYS A 105 -7.13 13.36 6.09
CA LYS A 105 -6.64 12.47 7.13
C LYS A 105 -6.93 11.01 6.75
N THR A 106 -8.04 10.75 6.05
CA THR A 106 -8.38 9.40 5.56
C THR A 106 -7.32 8.85 4.60
N VAL A 107 -6.83 9.67 3.66
CA VAL A 107 -5.82 9.25 2.68
C VAL A 107 -4.48 8.95 3.37
N ILE A 108 -4.09 9.76 4.35
CA ILE A 108 -2.87 9.52 5.14
C ILE A 108 -2.98 8.22 5.94
N GLU A 109 -4.13 7.94 6.53
CA GLU A 109 -4.39 6.69 7.26
C GLU A 109 -4.39 5.49 6.33
N PHE A 110 -5.01 5.62 5.15
CA PHE A 110 -4.99 4.62 4.08
C PHE A 110 -3.56 4.28 3.64
N LEU A 111 -2.77 5.28 3.24
CA LEU A 111 -1.39 5.07 2.83
C LEU A 111 -0.55 4.44 3.95
N SER A 112 -0.82 4.79 5.21
CA SER A 112 -0.12 4.23 6.36
C SER A 112 -0.50 2.77 6.63
N ALA A 113 -1.78 2.42 6.53
CA ALA A 113 -2.27 1.05 6.73
C ALA A 113 -1.72 0.11 5.66
N PHE A 114 -1.80 0.50 4.39
CA PHE A 114 -1.26 -0.31 3.29
C PHE A 114 0.27 -0.38 3.29
N SER A 115 0.97 0.69 3.68
CA SER A 115 2.43 0.62 3.87
C SER A 115 2.81 -0.46 4.89
N ARG A 116 2.09 -0.55 6.01
CA ARG A 116 2.32 -1.60 7.02
C ARG A 116 2.04 -2.99 6.44
N LEU A 117 0.96 -3.14 5.68
CA LEU A 117 0.63 -4.38 5.01
C LEU A 117 1.71 -4.81 4.00
N PHE A 118 2.25 -3.88 3.21
CA PHE A 118 3.29 -4.20 2.23
C PHE A 118 4.62 -4.59 2.89
N VAL A 119 4.99 -3.92 3.99
CA VAL A 119 6.13 -4.34 4.82
C VAL A 119 5.88 -5.75 5.36
N PHE A 120 4.69 -6.03 5.87
CA PHE A 120 4.35 -7.35 6.41
C PHE A 120 4.37 -8.43 5.33
N GLY A 121 3.76 -8.17 4.17
CA GLY A 121 3.81 -9.04 2.99
C GLY A 121 5.24 -9.32 2.54
N THR A 122 6.08 -8.28 2.46
CA THR A 122 7.51 -8.40 2.17
C THR A 122 8.21 -9.33 3.16
N GLN A 123 7.99 -9.14 4.45
CA GLN A 123 8.58 -10.00 5.48
C GLN A 123 8.16 -11.46 5.30
N LEU A 124 6.87 -11.73 5.04
CA LEU A 124 6.37 -13.08 4.80
C LEU A 124 7.00 -13.72 3.56
N LEU A 125 7.07 -12.98 2.45
CA LEU A 125 7.64 -13.46 1.19
C LEU A 125 9.15 -13.76 1.28
N THR A 126 9.86 -13.14 2.24
CA THR A 126 11.27 -13.42 2.52
C THR A 126 11.51 -14.60 3.48
N MET A 127 10.45 -15.24 3.98
CA MET A 127 10.57 -16.41 4.86
C MET A 127 10.92 -17.68 4.10
N ASN A 128 11.65 -18.58 4.74
CA ASN A 128 12.25 -19.75 4.10
C ASN A 128 11.25 -20.89 3.83
N ASN A 129 10.06 -20.87 4.43
CA ASN A 129 9.07 -21.94 4.27
C ASN A 129 7.62 -21.47 4.55
N GLU A 130 6.65 -22.25 4.05
CA GLU A 130 5.22 -21.96 4.21
C GLU A 130 4.74 -22.01 5.66
N GLN A 131 5.39 -22.79 6.52
CA GLN A 131 4.96 -22.96 7.91
C GLN A 131 5.26 -21.72 8.74
N GLU A 132 6.41 -21.08 8.53
CA GLU A 132 6.76 -19.77 9.10
C GLU A 132 5.83 -18.68 8.56
N GLN A 133 5.56 -18.67 7.24
CA GLN A 133 4.62 -17.73 6.65
C GLN A 133 3.24 -17.86 7.28
N LYS A 134 2.74 -19.09 7.42
CA LYS A 134 1.45 -19.39 8.03
C LYS A 134 1.40 -18.97 9.50
N ALA A 135 2.40 -19.36 10.29
CA ALA A 135 2.44 -19.02 11.73
C ALA A 135 2.47 -17.50 11.96
N LYS A 136 3.19 -16.75 11.12
CA LYS A 136 3.22 -15.29 11.22
C LYS A 136 1.96 -14.63 10.65
N LEU A 137 1.36 -15.18 9.61
CA LEU A 137 0.08 -14.69 9.07
C LEU A 137 -1.06 -14.88 10.07
N GLU A 138 -1.06 -15.98 10.82
CA GLU A 138 -2.10 -16.33 11.80
C GLU A 138 -1.90 -15.69 13.18
N CYS A 139 -0.80 -14.94 13.41
CA CYS A 139 -0.61 -14.24 14.67
C CYS A 139 -1.51 -13.00 14.78
N GLU A 140 -1.79 -12.57 16.00
CA GLU A 140 -2.66 -11.43 16.29
C GLU A 140 -2.22 -10.15 15.57
N ASP A 141 -0.91 -9.87 15.56
CA ASP A 141 -0.34 -8.72 14.84
C ASP A 141 -0.57 -8.81 13.33
N GLY A 142 -0.42 -10.02 12.75
CA GLY A 142 -0.64 -10.26 11.33
C GLY A 142 -2.10 -10.01 10.93
N GLN A 143 -3.04 -10.55 11.71
CA GLN A 143 -4.47 -10.34 11.51
C GLN A 143 -4.84 -8.85 11.64
N ALA A 144 -4.33 -8.17 12.66
CA ALA A 144 -4.58 -6.74 12.87
C ALA A 144 -4.07 -5.87 11.70
N ILE A 145 -2.96 -6.24 11.05
CA ILE A 145 -2.44 -5.52 9.88
C ILE A 145 -3.38 -5.67 8.68
N PHE A 146 -3.85 -6.88 8.39
CA PHE A 146 -4.80 -7.14 7.30
C PHE A 146 -6.15 -6.44 7.55
N GLU A 147 -6.66 -6.53 8.78
CA GLU A 147 -7.90 -5.86 9.17
C GLU A 147 -7.80 -4.34 9.04
N ALA A 148 -6.69 -3.74 9.49
CA ALA A 148 -6.46 -2.30 9.37
C ALA A 148 -6.42 -1.84 7.90
N ALA A 149 -5.74 -2.59 7.02
CA ALA A 149 -5.71 -2.27 5.59
C ALA A 149 -7.09 -2.43 4.94
N SER A 150 -7.83 -3.49 5.29
CA SER A 150 -9.20 -3.72 4.80
C SER A 150 -10.16 -2.61 5.25
N ALA A 151 -10.10 -2.21 6.52
CA ALA A 151 -10.90 -1.12 7.06
C ALA A 151 -10.56 0.21 6.37
N ALA A 152 -9.27 0.50 6.18
CA ALA A 152 -8.85 1.70 5.46
C ALA A 152 -9.31 1.72 4.00
N SER A 153 -9.28 0.56 3.32
CA SER A 153 -9.79 0.43 1.95
C SER A 153 -11.28 0.75 1.87
N ARG A 154 -12.08 0.26 2.83
CA ARG A 154 -13.52 0.53 2.87
C ARG A 154 -13.82 2.01 3.10
N ALA A 155 -13.09 2.65 4.00
CA ALA A 155 -13.26 4.08 4.28
C ALA A 155 -13.08 4.94 3.01
N VAL A 156 -12.05 4.65 2.20
CA VAL A 156 -11.80 5.39 0.93
C VAL A 156 -12.88 5.12 -0.11
N VAL A 157 -13.38 3.88 -0.20
CA VAL A 157 -14.46 3.53 -1.15
C VAL A 157 -15.79 4.19 -0.75
N ASP A 158 -16.14 4.16 0.53
CA ASP A 158 -17.39 4.74 1.03
C ASP A 158 -17.42 6.27 0.82
N GLU A 159 -16.30 6.99 1.01
CA GLU A 159 -16.19 8.42 0.71
C GLU A 159 -16.26 8.74 -0.80
N SER A 160 -15.94 7.78 -1.67
CA SER A 160 -15.98 7.94 -3.13
C SER A 160 -17.37 7.72 -3.74
N THR A 161 -18.37 7.32 -2.93
CA THR A 161 -19.73 7.06 -3.41
C THR A 161 -20.61 8.30 -3.20
N PRO A 162 -21.05 9.01 -4.26
CA PRO A 162 -21.93 10.16 -4.09
C PRO A 162 -23.31 9.69 -3.61
N ASN A 163 -23.80 10.32 -2.52
CA ASN A 163 -25.21 10.23 -2.10
C ASN A 163 -26.13 10.91 -3.11
#